data_AF-A0A444F193-F1
#
_entry.id   AF-A0A444F193-F1
#
_cell.length_a   1.000
_cell.length_b   1.000
_cell.length_c   1.000
_cell.angle_alpha   90.00
_cell.angle_beta   90.00
_cell.angle_gamma   90.00
#
_symmetry.space_group_name_H-M   'P 1'
#
loop_
_entity.id
_entity.type
_entity.pdbx_description
1 polymer ?
#
loop_
_entity_poly.entity_id
_entity_poly.type
_entity_poly.pdbx_seq_one_letter_code
_entity_poly.pdbx_strand_id
1 'polypeptide(L)'
;MTTSLSSDVPVGYFSWAEYDIMTPMQPKTEEALAAAFISNCGAQNFRLQALTMLEELGIKIDSYGGCHRNRDGNVDKVETLKRYKFSLAFENSNEEDYVTEKFFQSLVAGMPIKLLYF
;
A
#
# COMPACT_ATOMS: atom_id res chain seq x y z
N MET A 1 8.62 -21.49 -2.58
CA MET A 1 8.92 -20.22 -3.27
C MET A 1 8.98 -19.16 -2.18
N THR A 2 10.09 -18.44 -2.07
CA THR A 2 10.32 -17.45 -1.01
C THR A 2 10.74 -16.12 -1.63
N THR A 3 10.43 -15.03 -0.96
CA THR A 3 10.89 -13.68 -1.32
C THR A 3 12.33 -13.42 -0.89
N SER A 4 12.93 -14.28 -0.04
CA SER A 4 14.30 -14.08 0.43
C SER A 4 15.29 -14.06 -0.72
N LEU A 5 16.07 -12.99 -0.79
CA LEU A 5 17.09 -12.77 -1.81
C LEU A 5 18.31 -13.69 -1.63
N SER A 6 18.43 -14.36 -0.48
CA SER A 6 19.47 -15.35 -0.19
C SER A 6 19.08 -16.79 -0.56
N SER A 7 17.85 -17.02 -1.03
CA SER A 7 17.40 -18.35 -1.42
C SER A 7 18.00 -18.81 -2.76
N ASP A 8 18.06 -20.13 -2.98
CA ASP A 8 18.54 -20.71 -4.25
C ASP A 8 17.69 -20.26 -5.46
N VAL A 9 16.41 -19.97 -5.22
CA VAL A 9 15.44 -19.52 -6.23
C VAL A 9 14.57 -18.41 -5.65
N PRO A 10 15.05 -17.15 -5.64
CA PRO A 10 14.29 -16.02 -5.13
C PRO A 10 13.16 -15.67 -6.09
N VAL A 11 11.96 -15.43 -5.57
CA VAL A 11 10.83 -14.97 -6.40
C VAL A 11 10.22 -13.72 -5.78
N GLY A 12 10.62 -12.58 -6.34
CA GLY A 12 10.08 -11.27 -5.96
C GLY A 12 8.73 -10.98 -6.62
N TYR A 13 8.03 -9.98 -6.10
CA TYR A 13 6.74 -9.50 -6.61
C TYR A 13 6.86 -8.44 -7.72
N PHE A 14 8.07 -8.19 -8.23
CA PHE A 14 8.33 -7.16 -9.22
C PHE A 14 8.61 -7.74 -10.60
N SER A 15 7.98 -7.16 -11.61
CA SER A 15 8.26 -7.41 -13.02
C SER A 15 8.12 -6.13 -13.83
N TRP A 16 9.11 -5.82 -14.67
CA TRP A 16 9.04 -4.71 -15.64
C TRP A 16 7.93 -4.91 -16.68
N ALA A 17 7.45 -6.14 -16.88
CA ALA A 17 6.33 -6.42 -17.76
C ALA A 17 4.96 -6.08 -17.12
N GLU A 18 4.91 -5.96 -15.79
CA GLU A 18 3.66 -5.80 -15.03
C GLU A 18 3.41 -4.36 -14.57
N TYR A 19 4.47 -3.58 -14.29
CA TYR A 19 4.34 -2.26 -13.68
C TYR A 19 4.96 -1.15 -14.55
N ASP A 20 4.11 -0.26 -15.06
CA ASP A 20 4.57 0.98 -15.72
C ASP A 20 4.81 2.09 -14.68
N ILE A 21 5.96 2.02 -14.01
CA ILE A 21 6.36 3.01 -12.99
C ILE A 21 6.86 4.33 -13.59
N MET A 22 7.06 4.37 -14.91
CA MET A 22 7.57 5.56 -15.61
C MET A 22 6.43 6.43 -16.17
N THR A 23 5.17 6.03 -15.98
CA THR A 23 4.01 6.84 -16.35
C THR A 23 4.07 8.20 -15.63
N PRO A 24 3.82 9.32 -16.33
CA PRO A 24 3.73 10.63 -15.70
C PRO A 24 2.66 10.69 -14.59
N MET A 25 3.03 11.34 -13.49
CA MET A 25 2.13 11.56 -12.35
C MET A 25 0.89 12.35 -12.75
N GLN A 26 -0.27 11.86 -12.33
CA GLN A 26 -1.54 12.57 -12.48
C GLN A 26 -1.80 13.51 -11.29
N PRO A 27 -2.58 14.59 -11.47
CA PRO A 27 -3.01 15.43 -10.36
C PRO A 27 -3.76 14.63 -9.29
N LYS A 28 -3.47 14.92 -8.02
CA LYS A 28 -4.14 14.28 -6.88
C LYS A 28 -5.42 15.03 -6.56
N THR A 29 -6.56 14.33 -6.62
CA THR A 29 -7.90 14.94 -6.54
C THR A 29 -8.63 14.65 -5.24
N GLU A 30 -8.24 13.62 -4.50
CA GLU A 30 -8.92 13.26 -3.25
C GLU A 30 -8.58 14.24 -2.12
N GLU A 31 -9.58 14.54 -1.29
CA GLU A 31 -9.40 15.41 -0.12
C GLU A 31 -8.62 14.73 1.00
N ALA A 32 -8.83 13.41 1.19
CA ALA A 32 -8.10 12.66 2.20
C ALA A 32 -6.63 12.57 1.81
N LEU A 33 -5.76 12.65 2.81
CA LEU A 33 -4.33 12.73 2.59
C LEU A 33 -3.77 11.40 2.07
N ALA A 34 -4.31 10.29 2.57
CA ALA A 34 -3.86 8.96 2.21
C ALA A 34 -5.02 7.98 1.98
N ALA A 35 -4.73 6.90 1.27
CA ALA A 35 -5.60 5.73 1.18
C ALA A 35 -4.92 4.49 1.74
N ALA A 36 -5.71 3.62 2.36
CA ALA A 36 -5.31 2.29 2.83
C ALA A 36 -6.19 1.22 2.17
N PHE A 37 -5.59 0.14 1.69
CA PHE A 37 -6.31 -1.02 1.15
C PHE A 37 -5.97 -2.25 1.98
N ILE A 38 -6.78 -2.51 3.01
CA ILE A 38 -6.49 -3.57 4.00
C ILE A 38 -7.71 -4.47 4.17
N SER A 39 -7.57 -5.73 3.77
CA SER A 39 -8.61 -6.75 3.92
C SER A 39 -8.30 -7.80 4.98
N ASN A 40 -7.02 -8.01 5.31
CA ASN A 40 -6.61 -8.95 6.36
C ASN A 40 -6.46 -8.23 7.69
N CYS A 41 -7.46 -8.32 8.57
CA CYS A 41 -7.42 -7.66 9.88
C CYS A 41 -6.71 -8.48 10.95
N GLY A 42 -6.31 -9.72 10.64
CA GLY A 42 -5.62 -10.63 11.56
C GLY A 42 -4.10 -10.54 11.52
N ALA A 43 -3.53 -9.56 10.81
CA ALA A 43 -2.08 -9.35 10.76
C ALA A 43 -1.56 -9.01 12.17
N GLN A 44 -0.58 -9.77 12.66
CA GLN A 44 0.03 -9.58 13.98
C GLN A 44 1.23 -8.63 13.92
N ASN A 45 1.07 -7.51 13.21
CA ASN A 45 2.08 -6.46 13.09
C ASN A 45 1.49 -5.08 13.41
N PHE A 46 2.34 -4.04 13.37
CA PHE A 46 1.97 -2.67 13.74
C PHE A 46 1.03 -1.98 12.72
N ARG A 47 0.61 -2.65 11.65
CA ARG A 47 -0.15 -2.03 10.55
C ARG A 47 -1.45 -1.34 10.99
N LEU A 48 -2.31 -2.05 11.71
CA LEU A 48 -3.61 -1.48 12.12
C LEU A 48 -3.43 -0.43 13.23
N GLN A 49 -2.42 -0.61 14.08
CA GLN A 49 -2.06 0.35 15.11
C GLN A 49 -1.55 1.66 14.48
N ALA A 50 -0.71 1.57 13.45
CA ALA A 50 -0.26 2.73 12.68
C ALA A 50 -1.42 3.47 12.00
N LEU A 51 -2.35 2.73 11.37
CA LEU A 51 -3.55 3.32 10.76
C LEU A 51 -4.36 4.09 11.81
N THR A 52 -4.66 3.46 12.94
CA THR A 52 -5.42 4.06 14.04
C THR A 52 -4.72 5.30 14.59
N MET A 53 -3.42 5.23 14.84
CA MET A 53 -2.64 6.36 15.36
C MET A 53 -2.65 7.56 14.40
N LEU A 54 -2.55 7.32 13.09
CA LEU A 54 -2.62 8.41 12.11
C LEU A 54 -4.01 9.04 12.07
N GLU A 55 -5.07 8.24 12.14
CA GLU A 55 -6.46 8.72 12.24
C GLU A 55 -6.67 9.57 13.52
N GLU A 56 -6.16 9.10 14.67
CA GLU A 56 -6.22 9.82 15.96
C GLU A 56 -5.46 11.16 15.96
N LEU A 57 -4.38 11.25 15.18
CA LEU A 57 -3.65 12.50 14.95
C LEU A 57 -4.40 13.49 14.02
N GLY A 58 -5.61 13.14 13.57
CA GLY A 58 -6.44 13.97 12.71
C GLY A 58 -6.08 13.88 11.23
N ILE A 59 -5.28 12.89 10.83
CA ILE A 59 -4.96 12.66 9.42
C ILE A 59 -6.14 11.97 8.76
N LYS A 60 -6.75 12.64 7.77
CA LYS A 60 -7.82 12.03 6.96
C LYS A 60 -7.25 10.89 6.11
N ILE A 61 -7.68 9.67 6.38
CA ILE A 61 -7.31 8.47 5.64
C ILE A 61 -8.58 7.79 5.14
N ASP A 62 -8.63 7.52 3.84
CA ASP A 62 -9.68 6.70 3.24
C ASP A 62 -9.26 5.22 3.28
N SER A 63 -9.96 4.42 4.08
CA SER A 63 -9.72 2.98 4.24
C SER A 63 -10.71 2.16 3.42
N TYR A 64 -10.17 1.41 2.48
CA TYR A 64 -10.83 0.42 1.64
C TYR A 64 -10.52 -1.00 2.13
N GLY A 65 -11.42 -1.95 1.85
CA GLY A 65 -11.25 -3.35 2.20
C GLY A 65 -12.07 -3.77 3.42
N GLY A 66 -11.53 -4.69 4.22
CA GLY A 66 -12.21 -5.32 5.35
C GLY A 66 -11.95 -4.65 6.71
N CYS A 67 -10.92 -3.81 6.82
CA CYS A 67 -10.48 -3.22 8.10
C CYS A 67 -10.67 -1.70 8.10
N HIS A 68 -11.21 -1.13 9.19
CA HIS A 68 -11.62 0.28 9.35
C HIS A 68 -12.70 0.78 8.35
N ARG A 69 -12.66 0.30 7.09
CA ARG A 69 -13.67 0.41 6.02
C ARG A 69 -14.58 1.65 6.12
N ASN A 70 -13.99 2.82 5.95
CA ASN A 70 -14.73 4.08 5.88
C ASN A 70 -15.06 4.49 4.42
N ARG A 71 -14.54 3.74 3.43
CA ARG A 71 -14.91 3.81 2.02
C ARG A 71 -15.30 2.44 1.45
N ASP A 72 -16.16 2.43 0.44
CA ASP A 72 -16.60 1.20 -0.21
C ASP A 72 -15.58 0.63 -1.20
N GLY A 73 -15.49 -0.70 -1.20
CA GLY A 73 -14.35 -1.46 -1.74
C GLY A 73 -14.48 -2.01 -3.16
N ASN A 74 -15.51 -1.64 -3.93
CA ASN A 74 -15.63 -2.12 -5.32
C ASN A 74 -15.03 -1.09 -6.30
N VAL A 75 -13.73 -0.85 -6.17
CA VAL A 75 -12.98 0.11 -6.98
C VAL A 75 -11.73 -0.53 -7.54
N ASP A 76 -11.25 -0.03 -8.68
CA ASP A 76 -9.90 -0.35 -9.14
C ASP A 76 -8.89 0.30 -8.18
N LYS A 77 -8.04 -0.53 -7.56
CA LYS A 77 -7.10 -0.09 -6.53
C LYS A 77 -6.08 0.90 -7.08
N VAL A 78 -5.46 0.62 -8.23
CA VAL A 78 -4.37 1.45 -8.77
C VAL A 78 -4.92 2.77 -9.28
N GLU A 79 -6.04 2.75 -10.01
CA GLU A 79 -6.72 3.96 -10.47
C GLU A 79 -7.23 4.81 -9.31
N THR A 80 -7.61 4.17 -8.20
CA THR A 80 -7.97 4.89 -6.98
C THR A 80 -6.75 5.53 -6.32
N LEU A 81 -5.66 4.78 -6.13
CA LEU A 81 -4.42 5.30 -5.55
C LEU A 81 -3.82 6.48 -6.34
N LYS A 82 -4.00 6.51 -7.67
CA LYS A 82 -3.56 7.64 -8.52
C LYS A 82 -4.14 8.98 -8.06
N ARG A 83 -5.31 9.00 -7.39
CA ARG A 83 -5.98 10.22 -6.94
C ARG A 83 -5.53 10.71 -5.55
N TYR A 84 -4.82 9.89 -4.77
CA TYR A 84 -4.35 10.22 -3.42
C TYR A 84 -2.91 10.74 -3.40
N LYS A 85 -2.56 11.51 -2.35
CA LYS A 85 -1.19 11.98 -2.13
C LYS A 85 -0.29 10.89 -1.54
N PHE A 86 -0.82 10.04 -0.65
CA PHE A 86 -0.08 8.95 -0.03
C PHE A 86 -0.85 7.62 -0.05
N SER A 87 -0.11 6.51 -0.14
CA SER A 87 -0.63 5.15 -0.04
C SER A 87 -0.03 4.50 1.21
N LEU A 88 -0.88 3.92 2.05
CA LEU A 88 -0.45 3.13 3.19
C LEU A 88 -0.26 1.67 2.75
N ALA A 89 0.92 1.40 2.18
CA ALA A 89 1.31 0.13 1.57
C ALA A 89 1.90 -0.88 2.58
N PHE A 90 1.21 -1.10 3.70
CA PHE A 90 1.70 -2.01 4.74
C PHE A 90 1.56 -3.49 4.36
N GLU A 91 2.59 -4.27 4.68
CA GLU A 91 2.58 -5.71 4.51
C GLU A 91 1.81 -6.46 5.61
N ASN A 92 1.50 -7.73 5.34
CA ASN A 92 0.75 -8.58 6.25
C ASN A 92 1.62 -9.18 7.37
N SER A 93 2.94 -9.20 7.19
CA SER A 93 3.94 -9.68 8.15
C SER A 93 5.20 -8.81 8.05
N ASN A 94 6.04 -8.87 9.09
CA ASN A 94 7.34 -8.22 9.12
C ASN A 94 8.40 -9.28 8.79
N GLU A 95 8.77 -9.37 7.53
CA GLU A 95 9.70 -10.37 7.03
C GLU A 95 10.78 -9.69 6.17
N GLU A 96 12.02 -10.18 6.27
CA GLU A 96 13.12 -9.72 5.43
C GLU A 96 12.80 -10.01 3.95
N ASP A 97 13.13 -9.05 3.08
CA ASP A 97 12.86 -9.10 1.64
C ASP A 97 11.38 -9.21 1.23
N TYR A 98 10.42 -9.14 2.16
CA TYR A 98 9.00 -9.26 1.86
C TYR A 98 8.39 -7.94 1.36
N VAL A 99 8.67 -7.62 0.10
CA VAL A 99 8.12 -6.47 -0.62
C VAL A 99 7.15 -6.97 -1.70
N THR A 100 5.87 -6.59 -1.60
CA THR A 100 4.81 -7.13 -2.47
C THR A 100 4.29 -6.11 -3.49
N GLU A 101 3.23 -6.48 -4.22
CA GLU A 101 2.50 -5.61 -5.15
C GLU A 101 2.05 -4.28 -4.53
N LYS A 102 1.87 -4.22 -3.20
CA LYS A 102 1.42 -3.00 -2.50
C LYS A 102 2.41 -1.85 -2.69
N PHE A 103 3.70 -2.15 -2.64
CA PHE A 103 4.76 -1.17 -2.86
C PHE A 103 4.78 -0.71 -4.33
N PHE A 104 4.81 -1.66 -5.27
CA PHE A 104 4.91 -1.35 -6.70
C PHE A 104 3.67 -0.64 -7.25
N GLN A 105 2.47 -1.00 -6.80
CA GLN A 105 1.23 -0.29 -7.14
C GLN A 105 1.25 1.16 -6.64
N SER A 106 1.91 1.43 -5.52
CA SER A 106 2.08 2.81 -5.02
C SER A 106 3.06 3.61 -5.90
N LEU A 107 4.09 2.96 -6.44
CA LEU A 107 4.99 3.57 -7.43
C LEU A 107 4.25 3.88 -8.74
N VAL A 108 3.47 2.93 -9.27
CA VAL A 108 2.64 3.12 -10.48
C VAL A 108 1.61 4.24 -10.29
N ALA A 109 1.08 4.40 -9.07
CA ALA A 109 0.20 5.51 -8.74
C ALA A 109 0.92 6.88 -8.66
N GLY A 110 2.25 6.91 -8.84
CA GLY A 110 3.03 8.13 -8.84
C GLY A 110 3.08 8.77 -7.46
N MET A 111 3.38 8.00 -6.42
CA MET A 111 3.32 8.47 -5.03
C MET A 111 4.73 8.50 -4.42
N PRO A 112 5.13 9.57 -3.71
CA PRO A 112 6.27 9.51 -2.80
C PRO A 112 5.90 8.55 -1.68
N ILE A 113 6.54 7.38 -1.65
CA ILE A 113 6.14 6.29 -0.77
C ILE A 113 6.61 6.61 0.66
N LYS A 114 5.66 6.65 1.61
CA LYS A 114 5.98 6.56 3.04
C LYS A 114 5.86 5.10 3.47
N LEU A 115 6.92 4.35 3.24
CA LEU A 115 7.09 3.03 3.85
C LEU A 115 7.30 3.27 5.34
N LEU A 116 6.33 2.87 6.15
CA LEU A 116 6.58 2.60 7.56
C LEU A 116 7.16 1.19 7.62
N TYR A 117 8.46 1.07 7.33
CA TYR A 117 9.24 -0.08 7.78
C TYR A 117 9.33 0.00 9.31
N PHE A 118 9.00 -1.10 9.99
CA PHE A 118 9.43 -1.40 11.35
C PHE A 118 10.24 -2.68 11.31
#